data_AF-A0A923BWL0-F1
#
_entry.id   AF-A0A923BWL0-F1
#
_cell.length_a   1.000
_cell.length_b   1.000
_cell.length_c   1.000
_cell.angle_alpha   90.00
_cell.angle_beta   90.00
_cell.angle_gamma   90.00
#
_symmetry.space_group_name_H-M   'P 1'
#
loop_
_entity.id
_entity.type
_entity.pdbx_description
1 polymer ?
#
loop_
_entity_poly.entity_id
_entity_poly.type
_entity_poly.pdbx_seq_one_letter_code
_entity_poly.pdbx_strand_id
1 'polypeptide(L)'
;MTKSKAAGDATSLSESELFDALTRSAFEFLRRAIDEFESSPKFSTVHFATAIELFLKARLMREHWSLLLDKPDQADKAAFFKGDAKTVTPEQTIERLRRIASVVVPPASREVFGNIAKHRNKMVHFVHAGEAGANGQEELEKVAEEQCAGWLALRTLLSEWPEFASYQRDIRQVSTKMERYRAYLRKAFEAKQPELQAHRRAGGRVIACPSCFFESVKVEKPHGSIADASCILCRFFHGSEIEVACPDPGCAERIIFTSGDGPPGACPTCSAQISKDYVSETLDTGEGVHKDNYFDHVSINCPSCSGYHTVIEHHNRYVCSECYDTSDTYGVCGYCSEGQLGGVPEHSSWVGCEFCEGNAGRHADD
;
A
#
# COMPACT_ATOMS: atom_id res chain seq x y z
N MET A 1 25.60 56.94 -19.16
CA MET A 1 24.70 55.88 -19.66
C MET A 1 25.15 54.53 -19.11
N THR A 2 24.78 54.25 -17.87
CA THR A 2 25.05 52.99 -17.18
C THR A 2 23.81 52.11 -17.34
N LYS A 3 23.92 51.08 -18.18
CA LYS A 3 22.84 50.09 -18.35
C LYS A 3 22.77 49.22 -17.10
N SER A 4 21.76 49.48 -16.26
CA SER A 4 21.31 48.55 -15.23
C SER A 4 20.79 47.29 -15.91
N LYS A 5 21.42 46.15 -15.63
CA LYS A 5 20.99 44.82 -16.07
C LYS A 5 19.99 44.33 -15.04
N ALA A 6 18.69 44.40 -15.37
CA ALA A 6 17.64 43.82 -14.57
C ALA A 6 17.90 42.31 -14.42
N ALA A 7 18.15 41.87 -13.19
CA ALA A 7 18.08 40.47 -12.82
C ALA A 7 16.60 40.08 -12.86
N GLY A 8 16.25 39.15 -13.75
CA GLY A 8 14.94 38.54 -13.75
C GLY A 8 14.80 37.69 -12.50
N ASP A 9 13.86 38.06 -11.64
CA ASP A 9 13.46 37.30 -10.46
C ASP A 9 12.84 35.98 -10.94
N ALA A 10 13.54 34.86 -10.70
CA ALA A 10 12.95 33.55 -10.89
C ALA A 10 11.97 33.34 -9.75
N THR A 11 10.69 33.53 -10.02
CA THR A 11 9.59 33.35 -9.07
C THR A 11 9.65 31.93 -8.50
N SER A 12 10.07 31.80 -7.24
CA SER A 12 10.06 30.53 -6.52
C SER A 12 8.62 30.05 -6.37
N LEU A 13 8.32 28.83 -6.81
CA LEU A 13 7.02 28.20 -6.57
C LEU A 13 6.74 28.13 -5.06
N SER A 14 5.50 28.34 -4.66
CA SER A 14 5.05 28.00 -3.31
C SER A 14 5.04 26.47 -3.12
N GLU A 15 5.01 26.03 -1.86
CA GLU A 15 4.93 24.59 -1.54
C GLU A 15 3.67 23.94 -2.12
N SER A 16 2.55 24.67 -2.14
CA SER A 16 1.31 24.18 -2.75
C SER A 16 1.43 24.04 -4.27
N GLU A 17 2.08 25.00 -4.94
CA GLU A 17 2.32 24.91 -6.38
C GLU A 17 3.31 23.80 -6.72
N LEU A 18 4.30 23.55 -5.86
CA LEU A 18 5.26 22.47 -6.07
C LEU A 18 4.63 21.09 -5.81
N PHE A 19 3.76 20.96 -4.80
CA PHE A 19 2.92 19.78 -4.63
C PHE A 19 2.06 19.51 -5.88
N ASP A 20 1.41 20.54 -6.41
CA ASP A 20 0.59 20.41 -7.62
C ASP A 20 1.42 20.03 -8.85
N ALA A 21 2.57 20.68 -9.04
CA ALA A 21 3.50 20.36 -10.12
C ALA A 21 4.03 18.92 -10.06
N LEU A 22 4.46 18.47 -8.87
CA LEU A 22 4.93 17.08 -8.67
C LEU A 22 3.81 16.08 -8.96
N THR A 23 2.62 16.34 -8.45
CA THR A 23 1.46 15.45 -8.64
C THR A 23 1.05 15.37 -10.11
N ARG A 24 0.97 16.51 -10.81
CA ARG A 24 0.69 16.54 -12.27
C ARG A 24 1.76 15.82 -13.08
N SER A 25 3.03 16.01 -12.72
CA SER A 25 4.15 15.32 -13.35
C SER A 25 4.05 13.81 -13.14
N ALA A 26 3.73 13.37 -11.92
CA ALA A 26 3.52 11.96 -11.61
C ALA A 26 2.42 11.34 -12.49
N PHE A 27 1.27 12.02 -12.64
CA PHE A 27 0.21 11.59 -13.54
C PHE A 27 0.62 11.61 -15.02
N GLU A 28 1.45 12.55 -15.46
CA GLU A 28 1.99 12.57 -16.81
C GLU A 28 2.88 11.35 -17.08
N PHE A 29 3.85 11.08 -16.19
CA PHE A 29 4.71 9.90 -16.29
C PHE A 29 3.89 8.61 -16.30
N LEU A 30 2.87 8.52 -15.46
CA LEU A 30 2.01 7.35 -15.40
C LEU A 30 1.20 7.16 -16.69
N ARG A 31 0.68 8.23 -17.27
CA ARG A 31 -0.03 8.19 -18.57
C ARG A 31 0.92 7.79 -19.69
N ARG A 32 2.14 8.33 -19.74
CA ARG A 32 3.16 7.92 -20.71
C ARG A 32 3.55 6.46 -20.55
N ALA A 33 3.69 5.98 -19.31
CA ALA A 33 3.98 4.58 -19.04
C ALA A 33 2.94 3.65 -19.68
N ILE A 34 1.66 4.00 -19.53
CA ILE A 34 0.54 3.23 -20.12
C ILE A 34 0.51 3.35 -21.64
N ASP A 35 0.72 4.55 -22.19
CA ASP A 35 0.64 4.79 -23.62
C ASP A 35 1.81 4.13 -24.39
N GLU A 36 2.98 4.01 -23.76
CA GLU A 36 4.19 3.40 -24.31
C GLU A 36 4.32 1.90 -24.00
N PHE A 37 3.39 1.31 -23.26
CA PHE A 37 3.48 -0.08 -22.79
C PHE A 37 3.77 -1.08 -23.91
N GLU A 38 3.03 -1.01 -25.01
CA GLU A 38 3.15 -1.95 -26.13
C GLU A 38 4.35 -1.64 -27.03
N SER A 39 4.65 -0.36 -27.24
CA SER A 39 5.68 0.10 -28.17
C SER A 39 7.08 0.11 -27.54
N SER A 40 7.17 0.30 -26.23
CA SER A 40 8.40 0.25 -25.46
C SER A 40 8.18 -0.13 -23.98
N PRO A 41 8.15 -1.44 -23.68
CA PRO A 41 8.02 -1.94 -22.30
C PRO A 41 9.12 -1.41 -21.36
N LYS A 42 10.31 -1.18 -21.92
CA LYS A 42 11.44 -0.54 -21.24
C LYS A 42 11.09 0.86 -20.74
N PHE A 43 10.68 1.77 -21.64
CA PHE A 43 10.35 3.14 -21.26
C PHE A 43 9.07 3.21 -20.44
N SER A 44 8.11 2.34 -20.72
CA SER A 44 6.92 2.14 -19.89
C SER A 44 7.28 1.88 -18.43
N THR A 45 8.16 0.91 -18.17
CA THR A 45 8.63 0.56 -16.81
C THR A 45 9.39 1.71 -16.15
N VAL A 46 10.25 2.42 -16.90
CA VAL A 46 10.99 3.59 -16.38
C VAL A 46 10.02 4.69 -15.97
N HIS A 47 9.07 5.06 -16.83
CA HIS A 47 8.09 6.10 -16.54
C HIS A 47 7.18 5.71 -15.37
N PHE A 48 6.80 4.43 -15.26
CA PHE A 48 5.99 3.94 -14.15
C PHE A 48 6.72 4.07 -12.80
N ALA A 49 7.99 3.65 -12.75
CA ALA A 49 8.82 3.79 -11.54
C ALA A 49 8.98 5.27 -11.13
N THR A 50 9.23 6.15 -12.10
CA THR A 50 9.32 7.60 -11.87
C THR A 50 8.00 8.16 -11.32
N ALA A 51 6.85 7.71 -11.84
CA ALA A 51 5.56 8.15 -11.32
C ALA A 51 5.37 7.78 -9.84
N ILE A 52 5.68 6.54 -9.44
CA ILE A 52 5.62 6.10 -8.03
C ILE A 52 6.50 6.99 -7.15
N GLU A 53 7.75 7.22 -7.56
CA GLU A 53 8.69 8.08 -6.83
C GLU A 53 8.13 9.51 -6.65
N LEU A 54 7.55 10.09 -7.70
CA LEU A 54 6.98 11.43 -7.65
C LEU A 54 5.74 11.51 -6.75
N PHE A 55 4.88 10.49 -6.72
CA PHE A 55 3.73 10.47 -5.79
C PHE A 55 4.17 10.37 -4.33
N LEU A 56 5.15 9.52 -4.01
CA LEU A 56 5.72 9.42 -2.67
C LEU A 56 6.33 10.76 -2.24
N LYS A 57 7.10 11.40 -3.12
CA LYS A 57 7.66 12.74 -2.89
C LYS A 57 6.58 13.80 -2.75
N ALA A 58 5.54 13.77 -3.58
CA ALA A 58 4.41 14.70 -3.46
C ALA A 58 3.71 14.54 -2.11
N ARG A 59 3.53 13.32 -1.60
CA ARG A 59 3.00 13.13 -0.25
C ARG A 59 3.93 13.68 0.82
N LEU A 60 5.23 13.42 0.75
CA LEU A 60 6.21 13.91 1.73
C LEU A 60 6.34 15.45 1.70
N MET A 61 6.18 16.07 0.53
CA MET A 61 6.19 17.52 0.34
C MET A 61 5.12 18.24 1.17
N ARG A 62 4.03 17.56 1.52
CA ARG A 62 2.95 18.13 2.34
C ARG A 62 3.39 18.41 3.77
N GLU A 63 4.45 17.76 4.23
CA GLU A 63 5.04 18.02 5.55
C GLU A 63 5.98 19.23 5.49
N HIS A 64 7.03 19.17 4.65
CA HIS A 64 7.94 20.29 4.40
C HIS A 64 8.87 20.04 3.20
N TRP A 65 9.18 21.07 2.42
CA TRP A 65 9.99 20.95 1.19
C TRP A 65 11.42 20.44 1.41
N SER A 66 12.06 20.79 2.53
CA SER A 66 13.43 20.35 2.82
C SER A 66 13.53 18.84 3.00
N LEU A 67 12.42 18.16 3.32
CA LEU A 67 12.37 16.70 3.43
C LEU A 67 12.47 16.00 2.06
N LEU A 68 12.40 16.73 0.96
CA LEU A 68 12.69 16.17 -0.37
C LEU A 68 14.17 16.15 -0.70
N LEU A 69 15.01 16.82 0.08
CA LEU A 69 16.46 16.84 -0.12
C LEU A 69 17.11 15.59 0.46
N ASP A 70 18.13 15.05 -0.22
CA ASP A 70 18.94 13.94 0.32
C ASP A 70 19.50 14.31 1.71
N LYS A 71 19.93 15.56 1.88
CA LYS A 71 20.44 16.14 3.13
C LYS A 71 19.66 17.40 3.55
N PRO A 72 18.63 17.26 4.41
CA PRO A 72 17.81 18.40 4.85
C PRO A 72 18.57 19.45 5.66
N ASP A 73 19.66 19.07 6.32
CA ASP A 73 20.58 19.94 7.06
C ASP A 73 21.37 20.90 6.15
N GLN A 74 21.50 20.55 4.87
CA GLN A 74 22.18 21.35 3.84
C GLN A 74 21.20 22.08 2.93
N ALA A 75 19.98 22.33 3.43
CA ALA A 75 18.89 22.86 2.63
C ALA A 75 19.15 24.28 2.14
N ASP A 76 19.31 24.43 0.83
CA ASP A 76 19.26 25.70 0.13
C ASP A 76 17.94 25.79 -0.65
N LYS A 77 17.05 26.66 -0.18
CA LYS A 77 15.73 26.90 -0.79
C LYS A 77 15.88 27.35 -2.24
N ALA A 78 16.80 28.26 -2.53
CA ALA A 78 16.99 28.79 -3.89
C ALA A 78 17.53 27.72 -4.85
N ALA A 79 18.48 26.88 -4.41
CA ALA A 79 19.00 25.77 -5.22
C ALA A 79 17.93 24.70 -5.47
N PHE A 80 17.11 24.40 -4.45
CA PHE A 80 16.03 23.43 -4.55
C PHE A 80 14.96 23.85 -5.58
N PHE A 81 14.46 25.09 -5.51
CA PHE A 81 13.46 25.58 -6.46
C PHE A 81 14.00 25.76 -7.90
N LYS A 82 15.33 25.76 -8.08
CA LYS A 82 15.96 25.73 -9.41
C LYS A 82 16.15 24.31 -9.97
N GLY A 83 15.92 23.27 -9.17
CA GLY A 83 16.10 21.88 -9.57
C GLY A 83 17.54 21.37 -9.49
N ASP A 84 18.46 22.15 -8.91
CA ASP A 84 19.89 21.79 -8.79
C ASP A 84 20.20 20.94 -7.54
N ALA A 85 19.16 20.57 -6.79
CA ALA A 85 19.31 19.84 -5.54
C ALA A 85 19.18 18.32 -5.72
N LYS A 86 20.06 17.57 -5.05
CA LYS A 86 19.91 16.11 -4.93
C LYS A 86 18.70 15.79 -4.05
N THR A 87 17.74 15.06 -4.60
CA THR A 87 16.53 14.66 -3.88
C THR A 87 16.63 13.25 -3.31
N VAL A 88 15.77 12.97 -2.33
CA VAL A 88 15.66 11.66 -1.67
C VAL A 88 15.33 10.53 -2.64
N THR A 89 15.76 9.31 -2.33
CA THR A 89 15.33 8.09 -3.02
C THR A 89 13.91 7.67 -2.58
N PRO A 90 13.24 6.76 -3.31
CA PRO A 90 11.95 6.20 -2.88
C PRO A 90 11.99 5.60 -1.47
N GLU A 91 13.02 4.82 -1.14
CA GLU A 91 13.18 4.17 0.17
C GLU A 91 13.36 5.21 1.28
N GLN A 92 14.20 6.22 1.06
CA GLN A 92 14.35 7.35 2.00
C GLN A 92 13.03 8.13 2.15
N THR A 93 12.24 8.26 1.08
CA THR A 93 10.94 8.93 1.10
C THR A 93 9.95 8.16 1.96
N ILE A 94 9.83 6.84 1.76
CA ILE A 94 8.95 5.95 2.54
C ILE A 94 9.34 6.00 4.02
N GLU A 95 10.63 5.97 4.33
CA GLU A 95 11.10 6.02 5.72
C GLU A 95 10.81 7.37 6.38
N ARG A 96 10.97 8.48 5.65
CA ARG A 96 10.61 9.82 6.15
C ARG A 96 9.10 9.97 6.34
N LEU A 97 8.29 9.45 5.42
CA LEU A 97 6.84 9.42 5.58
C LEU A 97 6.45 8.67 6.87
N ARG A 98 7.07 7.51 7.12
CA ARG A 98 6.82 6.74 8.33
C ARG A 98 7.21 7.48 9.60
N ARG A 99 8.46 7.99 9.67
CA ARG A 99 9.01 8.58 10.90
C ARG A 99 8.50 9.99 11.20
N ILE A 100 8.28 10.80 10.17
CA ILE A 100 8.00 12.24 10.32
C ILE A 100 6.51 12.53 10.13
N ALA A 101 5.90 11.92 9.11
CA ALA A 101 4.50 12.17 8.77
C ALA A 101 3.52 11.19 9.44
N SER A 102 4.04 10.16 10.14
CA SER A 102 3.24 9.02 10.61
C SER A 102 2.40 8.37 9.51
N VAL A 103 2.88 8.43 8.27
CA VAL A 103 2.24 7.85 7.08
C VAL A 103 2.95 6.54 6.75
N VAL A 104 2.19 5.44 6.82
CA VAL A 104 2.73 4.12 6.52
C VAL A 104 2.33 3.67 5.13
N VAL A 105 3.34 3.34 4.34
CA VAL A 105 3.16 2.55 3.12
C VAL A 105 3.13 1.08 3.53
N PRO A 106 2.06 0.31 3.25
CA PRO A 106 1.96 -1.08 3.66
C PRO A 106 3.12 -1.94 3.12
N PRO A 107 3.58 -2.98 3.85
CA PRO A 107 4.69 -3.83 3.41
C PRO A 107 4.50 -4.42 2.01
N ALA A 108 3.29 -4.88 1.67
CA ALA A 108 2.96 -5.38 0.33
C ALA A 108 3.17 -4.30 -0.75
N SER A 109 2.76 -3.06 -0.49
CA SER A 109 2.99 -1.93 -1.40
C SER A 109 4.48 -1.60 -1.52
N ARG A 110 5.23 -1.63 -0.41
CA ARG A 110 6.70 -1.42 -0.41
C ARG A 110 7.39 -2.48 -1.27
N GLU A 111 6.99 -3.74 -1.16
CA GLU A 111 7.54 -4.84 -1.98
C GLU A 111 7.28 -4.62 -3.47
N VAL A 112 6.03 -4.29 -3.84
CA VAL A 112 5.65 -4.00 -5.22
C VAL A 112 6.47 -2.83 -5.79
N PHE A 113 6.58 -1.72 -5.05
CA PHE A 113 7.37 -0.56 -5.48
C PHE A 113 8.87 -0.90 -5.61
N GLY A 114 9.41 -1.67 -4.67
CA GLY A 114 10.80 -2.14 -4.72
C GLY A 114 11.07 -3.04 -5.92
N ASN A 115 10.12 -3.91 -6.29
CA ASN A 115 10.24 -4.78 -7.46
C ASN A 115 10.24 -3.95 -8.77
N ILE A 116 9.34 -2.97 -8.90
CA ILE A 116 9.31 -2.05 -10.05
C ILE A 116 10.60 -1.22 -10.13
N ALA A 117 11.11 -0.72 -9.01
CA ALA A 117 12.37 0.03 -8.97
C ALA A 117 13.57 -0.83 -9.39
N LYS A 118 13.65 -2.08 -8.92
CA LYS A 118 14.67 -3.06 -9.35
C LYS A 118 14.57 -3.34 -10.85
N HIS A 119 13.36 -3.55 -11.36
CA HIS A 119 13.14 -3.78 -12.78
C HIS A 119 13.55 -2.57 -13.62
N ARG A 120 13.21 -1.34 -13.18
CA ARG A 120 13.69 -0.09 -13.78
C ARG A 120 15.21 -0.03 -13.84
N ASN A 121 15.89 -0.35 -12.73
CA ASN A 121 17.36 -0.35 -12.69
C ASN A 121 17.95 -1.37 -13.66
N LYS A 122 17.34 -2.56 -13.75
CA LYS A 122 17.69 -3.57 -14.75
C LYS A 122 17.57 -3.01 -16.18
N MET A 123 16.43 -2.39 -16.50
CA MET A 123 16.13 -1.82 -17.81
C MET A 123 17.05 -0.65 -18.22
N VAL A 124 17.47 0.18 -17.25
CA VAL A 124 18.35 1.33 -17.50
C VAL A 124 19.82 0.92 -17.60
N HIS A 125 20.31 0.03 -16.74
CA HIS A 125 21.73 -0.28 -16.61
C HIS A 125 22.18 -1.56 -17.33
N PHE A 126 21.28 -2.54 -17.50
CA PHE A 126 21.61 -3.83 -18.09
C PHE A 126 20.94 -3.92 -19.46
N VAL A 127 21.53 -3.24 -20.44
CA VAL A 127 21.23 -3.49 -21.86
C VAL A 127 21.74 -4.91 -22.15
N HIS A 128 20.83 -5.91 -22.18
CA HIS A 128 20.86 -7.16 -22.98
C HIS A 128 19.81 -8.19 -22.49
N ALA A 129 18.57 -8.03 -22.96
CA ALA A 129 17.75 -9.16 -23.41
C ALA A 129 17.02 -8.79 -24.71
N GLY A 130 17.71 -8.01 -25.55
CA GLY A 130 17.28 -7.72 -26.90
C GLY A 130 17.95 -8.68 -27.87
N GLU A 131 17.51 -9.93 -27.87
CA GLU A 131 17.11 -10.54 -29.13
C GLU A 131 15.69 -11.03 -28.90
N ALA A 132 14.78 -10.59 -29.76
CA ALA A 132 13.39 -11.03 -29.78
C ALA A 132 13.37 -12.54 -30.11
N GLY A 133 13.68 -13.38 -29.13
CA GLY A 133 13.64 -14.83 -29.20
C GLY A 133 12.41 -15.31 -28.46
N ALA A 134 11.35 -15.63 -29.19
CA ALA A 134 10.16 -16.40 -28.78
C ALA A 134 9.33 -15.94 -27.54
N ASN A 135 9.81 -15.05 -26.66
CA ASN A 135 9.26 -14.78 -25.32
C ASN A 135 8.80 -13.33 -25.06
N GLY A 136 8.76 -12.45 -26.08
CA GLY A 136 8.38 -11.04 -25.88
C GLY A 136 6.97 -10.83 -25.31
N GLN A 137 6.08 -11.80 -25.54
CA GLN A 137 4.74 -11.82 -24.96
C GLN A 137 4.75 -12.09 -23.45
N GLU A 138 5.62 -12.98 -22.98
CA GLU A 138 5.75 -13.32 -21.55
C GLU A 138 6.38 -12.15 -20.76
N GLU A 139 7.31 -11.43 -21.38
CA GLU A 139 7.89 -10.20 -20.80
C GLU A 139 6.85 -9.08 -20.70
N LEU A 140 6.06 -8.86 -21.75
CA LEU A 140 4.93 -7.94 -21.72
C LEU A 140 3.92 -8.30 -20.62
N GLU A 141 3.59 -9.58 -20.47
CA GLU A 141 2.68 -10.06 -19.42
C GLU A 141 3.23 -9.78 -18.03
N LYS A 142 4.52 -10.04 -17.77
CA LYS A 142 5.16 -9.71 -16.48
C LYS A 142 5.16 -8.21 -16.20
N VAL A 143 5.51 -7.38 -17.18
CA VAL A 143 5.47 -5.91 -17.03
C VAL A 143 4.03 -5.45 -16.78
N ALA A 144 3.05 -6.05 -17.44
CA ALA A 144 1.63 -5.74 -17.21
C ALA A 144 1.19 -6.10 -15.78
N GLU A 145 1.57 -7.28 -15.29
CA GLU A 145 1.30 -7.74 -13.92
C GLU A 145 1.92 -6.78 -12.89
N GLU A 146 3.19 -6.44 -13.05
CA GLU A 146 3.91 -5.53 -12.16
C GLU A 146 3.29 -4.13 -12.14
N GLN A 147 3.00 -3.55 -13.31
CA GLN A 147 2.41 -2.20 -13.38
C GLN A 147 0.95 -2.19 -12.91
N CYS A 148 0.19 -3.27 -13.09
CA CYS A 148 -1.14 -3.39 -12.49
C CYS A 148 -1.06 -3.43 -10.97
N ALA A 149 -0.16 -4.23 -10.41
CA ALA A 149 0.08 -4.29 -8.97
C ALA A 149 0.55 -2.92 -8.45
N GLY A 150 1.46 -2.26 -9.16
CA GLY A 150 1.97 -0.94 -8.80
C GLY A 150 0.91 0.15 -8.84
N TRP A 151 0.06 0.18 -9.87
CA TRP A 151 -1.00 1.19 -9.97
C TRP A 151 -2.01 1.02 -8.85
N LEU A 152 -2.36 -0.23 -8.56
CA LEU A 152 -3.30 -0.55 -7.54
C LEU A 152 -2.79 -0.21 -6.13
N ALA A 153 -1.54 -0.57 -5.83
CA ALA A 153 -0.83 -0.16 -4.62
C ALA A 153 -0.85 1.35 -4.44
N LEU A 154 -0.54 2.07 -5.51
CA LEU A 154 -0.56 3.52 -5.52
C LEU A 154 -1.98 4.08 -5.35
N ARG A 155 -2.99 3.53 -6.04
CA ARG A 155 -4.37 3.99 -5.97
C ARG A 155 -4.94 3.90 -4.56
N THR A 156 -4.65 2.82 -3.83
CA THR A 156 -5.06 2.65 -2.43
C THR A 156 -4.46 3.76 -1.56
N LEU A 157 -3.16 4.03 -1.69
CA LEU A 157 -2.51 5.12 -0.97
C LEU A 157 -3.12 6.49 -1.33
N LEU A 158 -3.35 6.76 -2.62
CA LEU A 158 -3.96 8.01 -3.07
C LEU A 158 -5.41 8.20 -2.61
N SER A 159 -6.14 7.12 -2.33
CA SER A 159 -7.48 7.22 -1.74
C SER A 159 -7.46 7.51 -0.24
N GLU A 160 -6.40 7.08 0.46
CA GLU A 160 -6.23 7.31 1.89
C GLU A 160 -5.65 8.70 2.20
N TRP A 161 -4.90 9.29 1.26
CA TRP A 161 -4.25 10.59 1.44
C TRP A 161 -5.17 11.77 1.05
N PRO A 162 -5.68 12.57 2.00
CA PRO A 162 -6.66 13.63 1.73
C PRO A 162 -6.16 14.71 0.77
N GLU A 163 -4.85 14.95 0.72
CA GLU A 163 -4.21 15.96 -0.13
C GLU A 163 -4.36 15.66 -1.61
N PHE A 164 -4.65 14.40 -1.98
CA PHE A 164 -4.90 13.98 -3.35
C PHE A 164 -6.39 14.02 -3.75
N ALA A 165 -7.29 14.45 -2.87
CA ALA A 165 -8.73 14.51 -3.13
C ALA A 165 -9.10 15.38 -4.36
N SER A 166 -8.32 16.43 -4.67
CA SER A 166 -8.55 17.25 -5.87
C SER A 166 -8.22 16.54 -7.19
N TYR A 167 -7.45 15.43 -7.15
CA TYR A 167 -6.99 14.68 -8.33
C TYR A 167 -7.84 13.46 -8.64
N GLN A 168 -9.01 13.32 -8.01
CA GLN A 168 -9.92 12.19 -8.22
C GLN A 168 -10.30 12.00 -9.71
N ARG A 169 -10.32 13.09 -10.50
CA ARG A 169 -10.52 13.00 -11.95
C ARG A 169 -9.33 12.31 -12.64
N ASP A 170 -8.10 12.71 -12.35
CA ASP A 170 -6.89 12.13 -12.92
C ASP A 170 -6.73 10.65 -12.49
N ILE A 171 -7.00 10.34 -11.23
CA ILE A 171 -7.00 8.95 -10.70
C ILE A 171 -7.98 8.08 -11.49
N ARG A 172 -9.20 8.57 -11.73
CA ARG A 172 -10.19 7.85 -12.55
C ARG A 172 -9.71 7.68 -13.99
N GLN A 173 -9.14 8.72 -14.61
CA GLN A 173 -8.64 8.64 -15.98
C GLN A 173 -7.52 7.61 -16.14
N VAL A 174 -6.56 7.58 -15.21
CA VAL A 174 -5.52 6.56 -15.19
C VAL A 174 -6.11 5.19 -14.95
N SER A 175 -7.06 5.04 -14.00
CA SER A 175 -7.72 3.75 -13.76
C SER A 175 -8.38 3.20 -15.02
N THR A 176 -9.11 4.04 -15.76
CA THR A 176 -9.72 3.64 -17.05
C THR A 176 -8.65 3.29 -18.08
N LYS A 177 -7.55 4.03 -18.17
CA LYS A 177 -6.44 3.68 -19.07
C LYS A 177 -5.77 2.34 -18.70
N MET A 178 -5.62 2.07 -17.40
CA MET A 178 -5.11 0.80 -16.88
C MET A 178 -6.00 -0.38 -17.23
N GLU A 179 -7.28 -0.18 -17.59
CA GLU A 179 -8.13 -1.26 -18.11
C GLU A 179 -7.55 -1.89 -19.39
N ARG A 180 -6.72 -1.18 -20.17
CA ARG A 180 -5.99 -1.75 -21.32
C ARG A 180 -5.12 -2.94 -20.90
N TYR A 181 -4.60 -2.94 -19.67
CA TYR A 181 -3.79 -4.02 -19.14
C TYR A 181 -4.64 -5.26 -18.81
N ARG A 182 -5.97 -5.14 -18.68
CA ARG A 182 -6.87 -6.31 -18.50
C ARG A 182 -6.77 -7.29 -19.67
N ALA A 183 -6.46 -6.83 -20.88
CA ALA A 183 -6.25 -7.71 -22.03
C ALA A 183 -5.02 -8.60 -21.83
N TYR A 184 -3.97 -8.08 -21.21
CA TYR A 184 -2.72 -8.79 -20.92
C TYR A 184 -2.86 -9.72 -19.70
N LEU A 185 -3.60 -9.27 -18.68
CA LEU A 185 -3.94 -10.12 -17.53
C LEU A 185 -4.91 -11.25 -17.88
N ARG A 186 -5.60 -11.20 -19.03
CA ARG A 186 -6.54 -12.24 -19.43
C ARG A 186 -5.86 -13.59 -19.64
N LYS A 187 -4.71 -13.62 -20.31
CA LYS A 187 -3.94 -14.86 -20.50
C LYS A 187 -3.42 -15.42 -19.18
N ALA A 188 -2.90 -14.55 -18.31
CA ALA A 188 -2.50 -14.94 -16.96
C ALA A 188 -3.70 -15.49 -16.16
N PHE A 189 -4.87 -14.85 -16.25
CA PHE A 189 -6.10 -15.31 -15.63
C PHE A 189 -6.58 -16.66 -16.18
N GLU A 190 -6.56 -16.83 -17.51
CA GLU A 190 -6.88 -18.09 -18.19
C GLU A 190 -5.93 -19.21 -17.75
N ALA A 191 -4.62 -18.93 -17.63
CA ALA A 191 -3.63 -19.87 -17.13
C ALA A 191 -3.87 -20.26 -15.65
N LYS A 192 -4.53 -19.38 -14.86
CA LYS A 192 -4.93 -19.65 -13.48
C LYS A 192 -6.29 -20.33 -13.34
N GLN A 193 -7.09 -20.46 -14.40
CA GLN A 193 -8.39 -21.14 -14.35
C GLN A 193 -8.34 -22.56 -13.78
N PRO A 194 -7.38 -23.43 -14.15
CA PRO A 194 -7.30 -24.78 -13.58
C PRO A 194 -7.13 -24.76 -12.05
N GLU A 195 -6.32 -23.84 -11.54
CA GLU A 195 -6.08 -23.66 -10.10
C GLU A 195 -7.35 -23.16 -9.39
N LEU A 196 -8.06 -22.18 -9.97
CA LEU A 196 -9.33 -21.67 -9.44
C LEU A 196 -10.43 -22.74 -9.45
N GLN A 197 -10.52 -23.55 -10.51
CA GLN A 197 -11.48 -24.63 -10.62
C GLN A 197 -11.17 -25.76 -9.63
N ALA A 198 -9.90 -26.08 -9.40
CA ALA A 198 -9.48 -27.03 -8.38
C ALA A 198 -9.90 -26.55 -6.98
N HIS A 199 -9.71 -25.25 -6.68
CA HIS A 199 -10.18 -24.65 -5.42
C HIS A 199 -11.69 -24.77 -5.23
N ARG A 200 -12.47 -24.41 -6.27
CA ARG A 200 -13.94 -24.55 -6.26
C ARG A 200 -14.37 -26.00 -6.03
N ARG A 201 -13.73 -26.96 -6.69
CA ARG A 201 -14.02 -28.40 -6.53
C ARG A 201 -13.68 -28.92 -5.13
N ALA A 202 -12.70 -28.33 -4.46
CA ALA A 202 -12.37 -28.63 -3.07
C ALA A 202 -13.33 -27.97 -2.06
N GLY A 203 -14.36 -27.25 -2.53
CA GLY A 203 -15.34 -26.54 -1.70
C GLY A 203 -14.93 -25.12 -1.33
N GLY A 204 -13.81 -24.62 -1.85
CA GLY A 204 -13.38 -23.24 -1.65
C GLY A 204 -14.19 -22.24 -2.49
N ARG A 205 -14.31 -21.00 -2.01
CA ARG A 205 -14.98 -19.93 -2.77
C ARG A 205 -13.96 -19.11 -3.55
N VAL A 206 -14.40 -18.61 -4.70
CA VAL A 206 -13.62 -17.68 -5.52
C VAL A 206 -14.46 -16.44 -5.75
N ILE A 207 -13.95 -15.28 -5.36
CA ILE A 207 -14.64 -14.00 -5.49
C ILE A 207 -13.90 -13.05 -6.44
N ALA A 208 -14.59 -11.99 -6.86
CA ALA A 208 -13.98 -10.93 -7.65
C ALA A 208 -12.98 -10.16 -6.80
N CYS A 209 -11.79 -9.94 -7.37
CA CYS A 209 -10.76 -9.14 -6.74
C CYS A 209 -11.16 -7.65 -6.77
N PRO A 210 -11.20 -6.90 -5.66
CA PRO A 210 -11.49 -5.45 -5.68
C PRO A 210 -10.40 -4.64 -6.42
N SER A 211 -9.30 -5.32 -6.65
CA SER A 211 -8.05 -4.82 -7.17
C SER A 211 -7.93 -5.00 -8.68
N CYS A 212 -7.97 -6.24 -9.18
CA CYS A 212 -7.89 -6.54 -10.61
C CYS A 212 -9.25 -6.87 -11.25
N PHE A 213 -10.34 -6.92 -10.50
CA PHE A 213 -11.72 -7.22 -10.95
C PHE A 213 -11.86 -8.50 -11.80
N PHE A 214 -10.98 -9.48 -11.57
CA PHE A 214 -11.16 -10.85 -12.05
C PHE A 214 -11.66 -11.70 -10.89
N GLU A 215 -12.43 -12.76 -11.17
CA GLU A 215 -12.79 -13.79 -10.19
C GLU A 215 -11.56 -14.64 -9.85
N SER A 216 -10.60 -14.05 -9.14
CA SER A 216 -9.27 -14.61 -8.92
C SER A 216 -8.83 -14.60 -7.46
N VAL A 217 -9.71 -14.18 -6.53
CA VAL A 217 -9.45 -14.27 -5.09
C VAL A 217 -9.88 -15.63 -4.61
N LYS A 218 -8.92 -16.44 -4.13
CA LYS A 218 -9.23 -17.65 -3.39
C LYS A 218 -9.57 -17.27 -1.96
N VAL A 219 -10.76 -17.64 -1.51
CA VAL A 219 -11.17 -17.58 -0.12
C VAL A 219 -10.95 -18.95 0.48
N GLU A 220 -10.08 -19.03 1.47
CA GLU A 220 -9.77 -20.25 2.20
C GLU A 220 -10.89 -20.59 3.20
N LYS A 221 -10.76 -21.70 3.91
CA LYS A 221 -11.77 -22.08 4.91
C LYS A 221 -11.73 -21.07 6.06
N PRO A 222 -12.91 -20.61 6.55
CA PRO A 222 -12.95 -19.68 7.65
C PRO A 222 -12.47 -20.33 8.94
N HIS A 223 -11.72 -19.56 9.73
CA HIS A 223 -11.43 -19.81 11.12
C HIS A 223 -12.33 -18.90 11.97
N GLY A 224 -13.45 -19.43 12.45
CA GLY A 224 -14.52 -18.62 13.04
C GLY A 224 -15.22 -17.76 11.97
N SER A 225 -15.16 -16.44 12.15
CA SER A 225 -15.75 -15.43 11.26
C SER A 225 -14.79 -14.91 10.18
N ILE A 226 -13.55 -15.40 10.13
CA ILE A 226 -12.48 -14.84 9.30
C ILE A 226 -11.93 -15.91 8.36
N ALA A 227 -11.91 -15.67 7.05
CA ALA A 227 -11.25 -16.51 6.06
C ALA A 227 -10.13 -15.75 5.36
N ASP A 228 -8.96 -16.38 5.22
CA ASP A 228 -7.88 -15.80 4.42
C ASP A 228 -8.32 -15.69 2.95
N ALA A 229 -8.09 -14.53 2.36
CA ALA A 229 -8.53 -14.19 1.02
C ALA A 229 -7.38 -13.56 0.23
N SER A 230 -6.92 -14.24 -0.81
CA SER A 230 -5.79 -13.76 -1.62
C SER A 230 -6.03 -13.91 -3.12
N CYS A 231 -5.66 -12.88 -3.87
CA CYS A 231 -5.75 -12.88 -5.32
C CYS A 231 -4.56 -13.59 -5.94
N ILE A 232 -4.78 -14.73 -6.61
CA ILE A 232 -3.69 -15.47 -7.25
C ILE A 232 -3.23 -14.87 -8.59
N LEU A 233 -3.96 -13.89 -9.10
CA LEU A 233 -3.65 -13.20 -10.35
C LEU A 233 -2.73 -12.00 -10.10
N CYS A 234 -3.24 -10.97 -9.41
CA CYS A 234 -2.43 -9.76 -9.17
C CYS A 234 -1.59 -9.83 -7.90
N ARG A 235 -1.86 -10.77 -6.98
CA ARG A 235 -1.17 -10.96 -5.68
C ARG A 235 -1.17 -9.74 -4.75
N PHE A 236 -1.84 -8.67 -5.15
CA PHE A 236 -1.91 -7.44 -4.37
C PHE A 236 -2.98 -7.51 -3.29
N PHE A 237 -4.17 -8.04 -3.61
CA PHE A 237 -5.16 -8.30 -2.59
C PHE A 237 -4.71 -9.55 -1.81
N HIS A 238 -4.20 -9.31 -0.61
CA HIS A 238 -3.92 -10.31 0.41
C HIS A 238 -4.52 -9.78 1.71
N GLY A 239 -5.55 -10.45 2.20
CA GLY A 239 -6.28 -10.00 3.38
C GLY A 239 -7.25 -11.07 3.83
N SER A 240 -8.37 -10.62 4.38
CA SER A 240 -9.38 -11.52 4.92
C SER A 240 -10.75 -11.21 4.35
N GLU A 241 -11.59 -12.23 4.28
CA GLU A 241 -13.04 -12.09 4.19
C GLU A 241 -13.63 -12.32 5.59
N ILE A 242 -14.51 -11.42 6.00
CA ILE A 242 -15.11 -11.40 7.32
C ILE A 242 -16.61 -11.59 7.17
N GLU A 243 -17.18 -12.45 8.03
CA GLU A 243 -18.61 -12.68 8.14
C GLU A 243 -19.10 -12.44 9.57
N VAL A 244 -19.98 -11.43 9.72
CA VAL A 244 -20.63 -11.09 11.01
C VAL A 244 -22.15 -11.15 10.88
N ALA A 245 -22.85 -11.38 11.99
CA ALA A 245 -24.31 -11.28 12.01
C ALA A 245 -24.76 -9.82 11.95
N CYS A 246 -25.96 -9.58 11.41
CA CYS A 246 -26.61 -8.28 11.56
C CYS A 246 -26.79 -7.91 13.04
N PRO A 247 -26.56 -6.65 13.44
CA PRO A 247 -26.76 -6.21 14.82
C PRO A 247 -28.23 -6.21 15.26
N ASP A 248 -29.20 -6.19 14.33
CA ASP A 248 -30.61 -6.31 14.65
C ASP A 248 -30.98 -7.79 14.90
N PRO A 249 -31.39 -8.18 16.12
CA PRO A 249 -31.76 -9.56 16.45
C PRO A 249 -32.96 -10.09 15.64
N GLY A 250 -33.80 -9.20 15.09
CA GLY A 250 -34.90 -9.56 14.21
C GLY A 250 -34.46 -9.85 12.77
N CYS A 251 -33.19 -9.60 12.44
CA CYS A 251 -32.63 -9.75 11.10
C CYS A 251 -31.61 -10.89 11.07
N ALA A 252 -31.92 -11.95 10.31
CA ALA A 252 -31.02 -13.10 10.15
C ALA A 252 -29.93 -12.90 9.07
N GLU A 253 -29.74 -11.66 8.60
CA GLU A 253 -28.79 -11.35 7.53
C GLU A 253 -27.34 -11.56 8.00
N ARG A 254 -26.51 -12.11 7.12
CA ARG A 254 -25.07 -12.26 7.33
C ARG A 254 -24.33 -11.20 6.52
N ILE A 255 -23.58 -10.36 7.20
CA ILE A 255 -22.81 -9.28 6.59
C ILE A 255 -21.45 -9.85 6.22
N ILE A 256 -21.16 -9.89 4.92
CA ILE A 256 -19.88 -10.36 4.38
C ILE A 256 -19.16 -9.18 3.74
N PHE A 257 -17.91 -8.99 4.10
CA PHE A 257 -17.05 -7.96 3.52
C PHE A 257 -15.59 -8.42 3.49
N THR A 258 -14.77 -7.76 2.68
CA THR A 258 -13.32 -8.00 2.66
C THR A 258 -12.58 -6.95 3.47
N SER A 259 -11.38 -7.27 3.96
CA SER A 259 -10.52 -6.29 4.62
C SER A 259 -10.19 -5.08 3.72
N GLY A 260 -10.26 -5.25 2.40
CA GLY A 260 -10.08 -4.17 1.44
C GLY A 260 -11.28 -3.23 1.29
N ASP A 261 -12.50 -3.72 1.50
CA ASP A 261 -13.73 -2.92 1.38
C ASP A 261 -14.19 -2.36 2.73
N GLY A 262 -13.90 -3.07 3.82
CA GLY A 262 -14.44 -2.79 5.15
C GLY A 262 -15.94 -3.11 5.26
N PRO A 263 -16.51 -3.02 6.47
CA PRO A 263 -17.93 -3.29 6.66
C PRO A 263 -18.79 -2.23 5.95
N PRO A 264 -19.93 -2.63 5.36
CA PRO A 264 -20.90 -1.66 4.84
C PRO A 264 -21.45 -0.81 6.00
N GLY A 265 -21.81 0.45 5.76
CA GLY A 265 -22.32 1.33 6.82
C GLY A 265 -23.68 0.91 7.41
N ALA A 266 -24.45 0.08 6.70
CA ALA A 266 -25.73 -0.45 7.16
C ALA A 266 -26.05 -1.82 6.55
N CYS A 267 -26.87 -2.60 7.24
CA CYS A 267 -27.38 -3.87 6.76
C CYS A 267 -28.24 -3.66 5.50
N PRO A 268 -28.02 -4.41 4.41
CA PRO A 268 -28.80 -4.25 3.17
C PRO A 268 -30.28 -4.61 3.33
N THR A 269 -30.64 -5.40 4.35
CA THR A 269 -31.99 -5.93 4.55
C THR A 269 -32.83 -5.09 5.53
N CYS A 270 -32.29 -4.74 6.70
CA CYS A 270 -33.02 -3.99 7.73
C CYS A 270 -32.51 -2.54 7.92
N SER A 271 -31.44 -2.14 7.23
CA SER A 271 -30.79 -0.83 7.38
C SER A 271 -30.23 -0.53 8.78
N ALA A 272 -30.12 -1.54 9.66
CA ALA A 272 -29.42 -1.39 10.93
C ALA A 272 -27.96 -0.96 10.68
N GLN A 273 -27.48 0.01 11.45
CA GLN A 273 -26.13 0.55 11.30
C GLN A 273 -25.08 -0.48 11.72
N ILE A 274 -24.04 -0.63 10.91
CA ILE A 274 -22.91 -1.54 11.21
C ILE A 274 -21.69 -0.65 11.44
N SER A 275 -21.37 -0.42 12.72
CA SER A 275 -20.20 0.34 13.12
C SER A 275 -18.95 -0.55 13.18
N LYS A 276 -17.76 0.06 13.09
CA LYS A 276 -16.50 -0.63 13.34
C LYS A 276 -16.46 -1.23 14.75
N ASP A 277 -16.95 -0.50 15.75
CA ASP A 277 -17.01 -0.97 17.14
C ASP A 277 -17.83 -2.26 17.27
N TYR A 278 -19.00 -2.33 16.64
CA TYR A 278 -19.83 -3.54 16.64
C TYR A 278 -19.10 -4.72 16.00
N VAL A 279 -18.42 -4.48 14.86
CA VAL A 279 -17.63 -5.52 14.20
C VAL A 279 -16.48 -5.98 15.10
N SER A 280 -15.77 -5.03 15.73
CA SER A 280 -14.67 -5.32 16.65
C SER A 280 -15.15 -6.17 17.84
N GLU A 281 -16.23 -5.77 18.50
CA GLU A 281 -16.83 -6.52 19.61
C GLU A 281 -17.32 -7.91 19.19
N THR A 282 -17.84 -8.04 17.97
CA THR A 282 -18.30 -9.33 17.43
C THR A 282 -17.14 -10.27 17.12
N LEU A 283 -16.00 -9.72 16.70
CA LEU A 283 -14.80 -10.49 16.38
C LEU A 283 -13.96 -10.79 17.62
N ASP A 284 -14.03 -9.97 18.68
CA ASP A 284 -13.24 -10.18 19.88
C ASP A 284 -13.77 -11.38 20.67
N THR A 285 -12.92 -12.39 20.76
CA THR A 285 -13.17 -13.62 21.51
C THR A 285 -12.09 -13.84 22.57
N GLY A 286 -11.17 -12.88 22.72
CA GLY A 286 -10.13 -12.91 23.72
C GLY A 286 -10.69 -12.80 25.13
N GLU A 287 -9.89 -13.23 26.10
CA GLU A 287 -10.24 -13.00 27.50
C GLU A 287 -10.08 -11.51 27.83
N GLY A 288 -11.15 -10.89 28.33
CA GLY A 288 -11.09 -9.51 28.77
C GLY A 288 -10.06 -9.31 29.89
N VAL A 289 -9.50 -8.10 29.98
CA VAL A 289 -8.50 -7.79 31.01
C VAL A 289 -9.15 -7.67 32.39
N HIS A 290 -8.70 -8.49 33.33
CA HIS A 290 -9.06 -8.46 34.74
C HIS A 290 -7.83 -8.63 35.63
N LYS A 291 -8.02 -8.47 36.94
CA LYS A 291 -6.95 -8.51 37.95
C LYS A 291 -6.03 -9.74 37.89
N ASP A 292 -6.53 -10.85 37.37
CA ASP A 292 -5.83 -12.14 37.37
C ASP A 292 -5.01 -12.36 36.09
N ASN A 293 -5.27 -11.62 35.00
CA ASN A 293 -4.49 -11.69 33.74
C ASN A 293 -3.82 -10.36 33.36
N TYR A 294 -3.99 -9.30 34.16
CA TYR A 294 -3.48 -7.95 33.87
C TYR A 294 -1.98 -7.89 33.58
N PHE A 295 -1.15 -8.65 34.31
CA PHE A 295 0.31 -8.65 34.12
C PHE A 295 0.78 -9.48 32.92
N ASP A 296 -0.06 -10.41 32.45
CA ASP A 296 0.23 -11.27 31.30
C ASP A 296 -0.39 -10.72 30.01
N HIS A 297 -1.30 -9.74 30.12
CA HIS A 297 -1.93 -9.10 28.98
C HIS A 297 -0.93 -8.24 28.21
N VAL A 298 -0.80 -8.54 26.92
CA VAL A 298 0.00 -7.75 25.98
C VAL A 298 -0.94 -7.02 25.03
N SER A 299 -0.87 -5.69 25.03
CA SER A 299 -1.55 -4.90 24.00
C SER A 299 -0.78 -4.99 22.68
N ILE A 300 -1.50 -5.26 21.60
CA ILE A 300 -0.90 -5.59 20.30
C ILE A 300 -1.22 -4.47 19.29
N ASN A 301 -0.20 -4.00 18.60
CA ASN A 301 -0.29 -3.00 17.55
C ASN A 301 -0.33 -3.63 16.16
N CYS A 302 -0.97 -2.95 15.21
CA CYS A 302 -1.04 -3.39 13.81
C CYS A 302 0.00 -2.64 12.94
N PRO A 303 1.06 -3.30 12.45
CA PRO A 303 2.07 -2.65 11.63
C PRO A 303 1.55 -2.27 10.23
N SER A 304 0.47 -2.90 9.76
CA SER A 304 -0.08 -2.67 8.43
C SER A 304 -0.77 -1.32 8.29
N CYS A 305 -1.50 -0.89 9.33
CA CYS A 305 -2.16 0.42 9.38
C CYS A 305 -1.59 1.38 10.43
N SER A 306 -0.53 0.98 11.15
CA SER A 306 -0.01 1.68 12.34
C SER A 306 -1.06 1.91 13.43
N GLY A 307 -2.02 0.99 13.53
CA GLY A 307 -3.02 1.03 14.59
C GLY A 307 -2.39 0.73 15.94
N TYR A 308 -2.53 1.66 16.89
CA TYR A 308 -2.04 1.51 18.26
C TYR A 308 -3.08 0.78 19.12
N HIS A 309 -2.70 -0.38 19.66
CA HIS A 309 -3.56 -1.27 20.45
C HIS A 309 -4.89 -1.64 19.75
N THR A 310 -4.84 -1.80 18.42
CA THR A 310 -6.02 -2.10 17.60
C THR A 310 -6.18 -3.58 17.30
N VAL A 311 -5.35 -4.46 17.83
CA VAL A 311 -5.37 -5.89 17.49
C VAL A 311 -6.05 -6.67 18.61
N ILE A 312 -7.08 -7.44 18.23
CA ILE A 312 -7.90 -8.27 19.10
C ILE A 312 -7.71 -9.75 18.78
N GLU A 313 -8.13 -10.62 19.70
CA GLU A 313 -8.05 -12.07 19.54
C GLU A 313 -9.35 -12.62 18.94
N HIS A 314 -9.22 -13.37 17.84
CA HIS A 314 -10.31 -14.10 17.19
C HIS A 314 -9.99 -15.60 17.14
N HIS A 315 -10.47 -16.32 18.14
CA HIS A 315 -10.24 -17.72 18.43
C HIS A 315 -8.75 -18.03 18.59
N ASN A 316 -8.09 -18.54 17.54
CA ASN A 316 -6.67 -18.92 17.59
C ASN A 316 -5.82 -17.99 16.70
N ARG A 317 -6.33 -16.80 16.38
CA ARG A 317 -5.68 -15.82 15.51
C ARG A 317 -5.87 -14.42 16.07
N TYR A 318 -5.14 -13.46 15.50
CA TYR A 318 -5.20 -12.06 15.83
C TYR A 318 -5.67 -11.26 14.62
N VAL A 319 -6.53 -10.27 14.85
CA VAL A 319 -7.09 -9.41 13.79
C VAL A 319 -7.03 -7.95 14.21
N CYS A 320 -6.64 -7.07 13.30
CA CYS A 320 -6.74 -5.63 13.51
C CYS A 320 -8.20 -5.14 13.37
N SER A 321 -8.75 -4.45 14.36
CA SER A 321 -10.09 -3.88 14.34
C SER A 321 -10.26 -2.75 13.32
N GLU A 322 -9.16 -2.13 12.89
CA GLU A 322 -9.19 -0.97 12.00
C GLU A 322 -9.06 -1.32 10.51
N CYS A 323 -8.09 -2.18 10.18
CA CYS A 323 -7.78 -2.56 8.80
C CYS A 323 -8.01 -4.05 8.49
N TYR A 324 -8.43 -4.84 9.48
CA TYR A 324 -8.77 -6.26 9.32
C TYR A 324 -7.63 -7.12 8.76
N ASP A 325 -6.39 -6.69 8.98
CA ASP A 325 -5.22 -7.52 8.73
C ASP A 325 -5.12 -8.59 9.82
N THR A 326 -4.62 -9.76 9.45
CA THR A 326 -4.70 -10.97 10.28
C THR A 326 -3.37 -11.69 10.39
N SER A 327 -3.17 -12.37 11.51
CA SER A 327 -2.04 -13.29 11.68
C SER A 327 -2.35 -14.34 12.72
N ASP A 328 -1.74 -15.51 12.59
CA ASP A 328 -1.76 -16.57 13.61
C ASP A 328 -0.88 -16.24 14.82
N THR A 329 -0.03 -15.21 14.71
CA THR A 329 0.96 -14.89 15.74
C THR A 329 1.10 -13.39 15.93
N TYR A 330 1.68 -12.99 17.05
CA TYR A 330 2.24 -11.67 17.27
C TYR A 330 3.62 -11.82 17.90
N GLY A 331 4.45 -10.79 17.79
CA GLY A 331 5.74 -10.70 18.47
C GLY A 331 5.72 -9.61 19.53
N VAL A 332 6.50 -9.76 20.59
CA VAL A 332 6.70 -8.71 21.61
C VAL A 332 8.03 -8.03 21.37
N CYS A 333 8.03 -6.71 21.24
CA CYS A 333 9.26 -5.95 21.03
C CYS A 333 10.16 -6.03 22.27
N GLY A 334 11.42 -6.41 22.09
CA GLY A 334 12.40 -6.48 23.18
C GLY A 334 12.83 -5.13 23.75
N TYR A 335 12.38 -4.01 23.16
CA TYR A 335 12.69 -2.65 23.63
C TYR A 335 11.48 -1.96 24.28
N CYS A 336 10.36 -1.81 23.57
CA CYS A 336 9.17 -1.15 24.12
C CYS A 336 8.21 -2.10 24.85
N SER A 337 8.43 -3.42 24.78
CA SER A 337 7.57 -4.45 25.38
C SER A 337 6.13 -4.49 24.86
N GLU A 338 5.81 -3.76 23.81
CA GLU A 338 4.50 -3.83 23.15
C GLU A 338 4.44 -4.97 22.12
N GLY A 339 3.24 -5.49 21.89
CA GLY A 339 2.97 -6.50 20.88
C GLY A 339 2.87 -5.90 19.47
N GLN A 340 3.22 -6.69 18.46
CA GLN A 340 3.04 -6.35 17.05
C GLN A 340 2.49 -7.57 16.29
N LEU A 341 1.38 -7.38 15.57
CA LEU A 341 0.76 -8.42 14.74
C LEU A 341 1.77 -9.03 13.75
N GLY A 342 1.75 -10.36 13.62
CA GLY A 342 2.64 -11.13 12.74
C GLY A 342 4.05 -11.37 13.29
N GLY A 343 4.62 -10.40 14.01
CA GLY A 343 5.96 -10.54 14.58
C GLY A 343 6.71 -9.22 14.70
N VAL A 344 7.90 -9.28 15.29
CA VAL A 344 8.85 -8.17 15.40
C VAL A 344 10.20 -8.56 14.78
N PRO A 345 11.05 -7.60 14.39
CA PRO A 345 12.38 -7.89 13.87
C PRO A 345 13.24 -8.75 14.83
N GLU A 346 14.12 -9.58 14.25
CA GLU A 346 15.17 -10.28 15.01
C GLU A 346 16.08 -9.22 15.66
N HIS A 347 16.32 -9.34 16.97
CA HIS A 347 16.95 -8.30 17.79
C HIS A 347 16.16 -6.99 17.94
N SER A 348 14.84 -7.07 18.05
CA SER A 348 13.97 -5.91 18.31
C SER A 348 14.32 -5.08 19.56
N SER A 349 15.09 -5.63 20.52
CA SER A 349 15.68 -4.84 21.60
C SER A 349 16.67 -3.77 21.11
N TRP A 350 17.40 -4.05 20.03
CA TRP A 350 18.35 -3.13 19.41
C TRP A 350 17.70 -2.31 18.30
N VAL A 351 17.01 -2.94 17.34
CA VAL A 351 16.49 -2.27 16.14
C VAL A 351 15.05 -1.73 16.29
N GLY A 352 14.36 -2.10 17.38
CA GLY A 352 12.98 -1.69 17.62
C GLY A 352 11.95 -2.53 16.86
N CYS A 353 10.73 -2.01 16.82
CA CYS A 353 9.60 -2.53 16.04
C CYS A 353 9.06 -1.42 15.13
N GLU A 354 7.90 -1.60 14.49
CA GLU A 354 7.32 -0.53 13.65
C GLU A 354 7.00 0.74 14.47
N PHE A 355 6.81 0.60 15.79
CA PHE A 355 6.36 1.63 16.71
C PHE A 355 7.47 2.22 17.61
N CYS A 356 8.71 1.71 17.53
CA CYS A 356 9.83 2.27 18.29
C CYS A 356 11.17 2.07 17.58
N GLU A 357 12.16 2.91 17.90
CA GLU A 357 13.48 2.86 17.26
C GLU A 357 14.47 1.88 17.90
N GLY A 358 14.04 1.14 18.92
CA GLY A 358 14.90 0.27 19.71
C GLY A 358 15.97 1.04 20.49
N ASN A 359 16.96 0.31 21.00
CA ASN A 359 18.10 0.94 21.66
C ASN A 359 19.03 1.69 20.68
N ALA A 360 19.07 1.30 19.41
CA ALA A 360 19.88 1.95 18.39
C ALA A 360 19.49 3.43 18.20
N GLY A 361 18.20 3.77 18.31
CA GLY A 361 17.74 5.15 18.23
C GLY A 361 18.36 6.07 19.29
N ARG A 362 18.71 5.55 20.47
CA ARG A 362 19.40 6.33 21.52
C ARG A 362 20.84 6.68 21.19
N HIS A 363 21.47 5.95 20.27
CA HIS A 363 22.86 6.13 19.86
C HIS A 363 23.00 6.79 18.48
N ALA A 364 21.89 7.21 17.87
CA ALA A 364 21.90 7.87 16.57
C ALA A 364 22.25 9.37 16.65
N ASP A 365 22.14 9.97 17.85
CA ASP A 365 22.39 11.38 18.13
C ASP A 365 23.75 11.66 18.82
N ASP A 366 24.59 10.62 19.02
CA ASP A 366 25.99 10.71 19.46
C ASP A 366 26.95 10.59 18.26
#